data_AF-A0A939PFL8-F1
#
_entry.id   AF-A0A939PFL8-F1
#
_cell.length_a   1.000
_cell.length_b   1.000
_cell.length_c   1.000
_cell.angle_alpha   90.00
_cell.angle_beta   90.00
_cell.angle_gamma   90.00
#
_symmetry.space_group_name_H-M   'P 1'
#
loop_
_entity.id
_entity.type
_entity.pdbx_description
1 polymer ?
#
loop_
_entity_poly.entity_id
_entity_poly.type
_entity_poly.pdbx_seq_one_letter_code
_entity_poly.pdbx_strand_id
1 'polypeptide(L)'
;MMLPQNQSLKFSPKLVGRTVTVWLSHRTVDVLLDGQLIRTRTMSFTDADLHTLLLRGGRPAGAEPQGGISADSPLAPTAVVEIDRKATKDGVVSLGRTPVALGRDLIGKNVTLRMDGSIMYVIHAGLLVKTLPAPIPHEQRAKLTGARTSTAPLPPPPSQPRQAIRRIGADGTFSIARQKLRPGIAHAGKTVTVIIEETCFRVLDGDVEISTHPRKGGPVTRYIADSR
;
A
#
# COMPACT_ATOMS: atom_id res chain seq x y z
N MET A 1 18.17 -10.71 -17.52
CA MET A 1 18.99 -9.81 -18.35
C MET A 1 20.35 -9.66 -17.71
N MET A 2 21.42 -9.82 -18.49
CA MET A 2 22.79 -9.53 -18.05
C MET A 2 23.09 -8.05 -18.31
N LEU A 3 23.62 -7.39 -17.30
CA LEU A 3 24.16 -6.04 -17.34
C LEU A 3 25.69 -6.12 -17.45
N PRO A 4 26.39 -5.01 -17.71
CA PRO A 4 27.85 -4.96 -17.64
C PRO A 4 28.37 -5.52 -16.31
N GLN A 5 29.64 -5.93 -16.30
CA GLN A 5 30.30 -6.50 -15.12
C GLN A 5 29.66 -7.79 -14.56
N ASN A 6 29.02 -8.62 -15.41
CA ASN A 6 28.29 -9.82 -14.99
C ASN A 6 27.18 -9.57 -13.96
N GLN A 7 26.70 -8.33 -13.85
CA GLN A 7 25.56 -8.01 -12.99
C GLN A 7 24.27 -8.52 -13.63
N SER A 8 23.27 -8.88 -12.82
CA SER A 8 22.00 -9.38 -13.34
C SER A 8 20.80 -8.81 -12.60
N LEU A 9 19.76 -8.49 -13.37
CA LEU A 9 18.44 -8.15 -12.83
C LEU A 9 17.58 -9.42 -12.76
N LYS A 10 17.12 -9.74 -11.56
CA LYS A 10 16.09 -10.77 -11.35
C LYS A 10 14.70 -10.14 -11.42
N PHE A 11 13.86 -10.68 -12.30
CA PHE A 11 12.47 -10.27 -12.43
C PHE A 11 11.53 -11.23 -11.71
N SER A 12 10.38 -10.71 -11.28
CA SER A 12 9.32 -11.54 -10.70
C SER A 12 8.67 -12.39 -11.78
N PRO A 13 8.22 -13.63 -11.50
CA PRO A 13 7.41 -14.43 -12.42
C PRO A 13 6.15 -13.70 -12.91
N LYS A 14 5.64 -12.71 -12.16
CA LYS A 14 4.50 -11.86 -12.58
C LYS A 14 4.78 -10.94 -13.77
N LEU A 15 6.03 -10.81 -14.19
CA LEU A 15 6.45 -10.01 -15.34
C LEU A 15 6.69 -10.86 -16.60
N VAL A 16 6.46 -12.17 -16.54
CA VAL A 16 6.60 -13.05 -17.71
C VAL A 16 5.65 -12.59 -18.81
N GLY A 17 6.16 -12.49 -20.05
CA GLY A 17 5.41 -12.02 -21.21
C GLY A 17 5.18 -10.51 -21.26
N ARG A 18 5.66 -9.74 -20.28
CA ARG A 18 5.56 -8.27 -20.28
C ARG A 18 6.88 -7.63 -20.66
N THR A 19 6.81 -6.58 -21.49
CA THR A 19 7.98 -5.77 -21.83
C THR A 19 8.26 -4.76 -20.74
N VAL A 20 9.49 -4.77 -20.21
CA VAL A 20 9.97 -3.76 -19.26
C VAL A 20 11.00 -2.87 -19.93
N THR A 21 11.01 -1.59 -19.59
CA THR A 21 12.11 -0.69 -19.93
C THR A 21 13.10 -0.69 -18.78
N VAL A 22 14.36 -0.95 -19.06
CA VAL A 22 15.45 -0.78 -18.10
C VAL A 22 16.17 0.50 -18.45
N TRP A 23 16.06 1.50 -17.58
CA TRP A 23 16.76 2.77 -17.67
C TRP A 23 17.96 2.72 -16.73
N LEU A 24 19.14 3.12 -17.22
CA LEU A 24 20.38 3.06 -16.46
C LEU A 24 21.00 4.44 -16.41
N SER A 25 21.44 4.84 -15.21
CA SER A 25 22.41 5.92 -15.02
C SER A 25 23.76 5.34 -14.57
N HIS A 26 24.71 6.21 -14.25
CA HIS A 26 25.96 5.81 -13.61
C HIS A 26 25.75 5.19 -12.22
N ARG A 27 24.58 5.38 -11.59
CA ARG A 27 24.35 5.03 -10.17
C ARG A 27 23.07 4.26 -9.91
N THR A 28 22.15 4.21 -10.87
CA THR A 28 20.85 3.57 -10.73
C THR A 28 20.49 2.71 -11.92
N VAL A 29 19.70 1.70 -11.63
CA VAL A 29 18.95 0.92 -12.60
C VAL A 29 17.48 1.03 -12.23
N ASP A 30 16.73 1.69 -13.10
CA ASP A 30 15.30 1.88 -13.00
C ASP A 30 14.60 0.92 -13.94
N VAL A 31 13.72 0.09 -13.40
CA VAL A 31 12.88 -0.80 -14.17
C VAL A 31 11.50 -0.17 -14.24
N LEU A 32 11.06 0.08 -15.46
CA LEU A 32 9.75 0.62 -15.76
C LEU A 32 8.90 -0.44 -16.47
N LEU A 33 7.60 -0.41 -16.20
CA LEU A 33 6.60 -1.23 -16.85
C LEU A 33 5.50 -0.31 -17.35
N ASP A 34 5.22 -0.33 -18.65
CA ASP A 34 4.26 0.57 -19.30
C ASP A 34 4.56 2.06 -18.99
N GLY A 35 5.85 2.41 -18.88
CA GLY A 35 6.32 3.76 -18.55
C GLY A 35 6.29 4.13 -17.06
N GLN A 36 5.76 3.27 -16.17
CA GLN A 36 5.77 3.51 -14.73
C GLN A 36 6.95 2.83 -14.04
N LEU A 37 7.65 3.57 -13.16
CA LEU A 37 8.74 3.04 -12.35
C LEU A 37 8.22 1.98 -11.37
N ILE A 38 8.66 0.74 -11.53
CA ILE A 38 8.28 -0.39 -10.66
C ILE A 38 9.42 -0.82 -9.72
N ARG A 39 10.65 -0.39 -10.00
CA ARG A 39 11.82 -0.74 -9.17
C ARG A 39 13.02 0.15 -9.50
N THR A 40 13.66 0.70 -8.48
CA THR A 40 15.00 1.30 -8.57
C THR A 40 16.02 0.44 -7.83
N ARG A 41 17.21 0.29 -8.40
CA ARG A 41 18.37 -0.35 -7.76
C ARG A 41 19.57 0.56 -7.85
N THR A 42 20.26 0.76 -6.74
CA THR A 42 21.56 1.44 -6.72
C THR A 42 22.62 0.48 -7.24
N MET A 43 23.29 0.86 -8.32
CA MET A 43 24.36 0.10 -8.98
C MET A 43 25.30 1.09 -9.66
N SER A 44 26.60 0.91 -9.53
CA SER A 44 27.58 1.81 -10.15
C SER A 44 27.98 1.29 -11.53
N PHE A 45 27.88 2.16 -12.54
CA PHE A 45 28.34 1.90 -13.91
C PHE A 45 29.36 2.96 -14.32
N THR A 46 30.39 2.52 -15.04
CA THR A 46 31.35 3.41 -15.69
C THR A 46 30.84 3.85 -17.06
N ASP A 47 31.45 4.89 -17.65
CA ASP A 47 31.16 5.29 -19.04
C ASP A 47 31.35 4.14 -20.03
N ALA A 48 32.37 3.30 -19.82
CA ALA A 48 32.65 2.14 -20.65
C ALA A 48 31.53 1.09 -20.56
N ASP A 49 30.95 0.89 -19.36
CA ASP A 49 29.82 -0.01 -19.15
C ASP A 49 28.58 0.48 -19.92
N LEU A 50 28.27 1.78 -19.82
CA LEU A 50 27.14 2.38 -20.53
C LEU A 50 27.35 2.38 -22.05
N HIS A 51 28.56 2.66 -22.51
CA HIS A 51 28.91 2.59 -23.93
C HIS A 51 28.74 1.16 -24.48
N THR A 52 29.15 0.15 -23.72
CA THR A 52 28.96 -1.27 -24.08
C THR A 52 27.48 -1.62 -24.23
N LEU A 53 26.61 -1.06 -23.40
CA LEU A 53 25.16 -1.26 -23.52
C LEU A 53 24.59 -0.64 -24.79
N LEU A 54 25.05 0.55 -25.17
CA LEU A 54 24.67 1.17 -26.45
C LEU A 54 25.08 0.30 -27.64
N LEU A 55 26.30 -0.23 -27.64
CA LEU A 55 26.77 -1.14 -28.69
C LEU A 55 25.97 -2.46 -28.75
N ARG A 56 25.34 -2.87 -27.64
CA ARG A 56 24.50 -4.08 -27.56
C ARG A 56 23.01 -3.80 -27.84
N GLY A 57 22.70 -2.69 -28.50
CA GLY A 57 21.32 -2.32 -28.86
C GLY A 57 20.57 -1.53 -27.79
N GLY A 58 21.27 -1.06 -26.76
CA GLY A 58 20.76 0.00 -25.90
C GLY A 58 20.55 1.29 -26.69
N ARG A 59 19.59 2.10 -26.25
CA ARG A 59 19.35 3.43 -26.81
C ARG A 59 19.80 4.49 -25.79
N PRO A 60 20.26 5.68 -26.24
CA PRO A 60 20.47 6.80 -25.35
C PRO A 60 19.25 7.01 -24.47
N ALA A 61 19.50 7.14 -23.17
CA ALA A 61 18.46 7.40 -22.19
C ALA A 61 17.75 8.71 -22.51
N GLY A 62 16.41 8.71 -22.48
CA GLY A 62 15.63 9.95 -22.39
C GLY A 62 15.73 10.56 -20.99
N ALA A 63 14.89 11.56 -20.70
CA ALA A 63 14.80 12.16 -19.37
C ALA A 63 14.67 11.08 -18.27
N GLU A 64 15.35 11.29 -17.14
CA GLU A 64 15.39 10.35 -16.03
C GLU A 64 13.97 10.02 -15.53
N PRO A 65 13.64 8.73 -15.29
CA PRO A 65 12.35 8.34 -14.75
C PRO A 65 12.04 9.13 -13.49
N GLN A 66 10.87 9.77 -13.45
CA GLN A 66 10.48 10.55 -12.28
C GLN A 66 10.52 9.69 -11.01
N GLY A 67 11.25 10.19 -10.02
CA GLY A 67 11.23 9.69 -8.66
C GLY A 67 12.50 8.96 -8.21
N GLY A 68 13.36 8.44 -9.09
CA GLY A 68 14.59 7.77 -8.63
C GLY A 68 15.46 8.70 -7.77
N ILE A 69 15.79 8.31 -6.53
CA ILE A 69 16.69 9.08 -5.67
C ILE A 69 18.10 8.50 -5.74
N SER A 70 19.10 9.34 -6.04
CA SER A 70 20.50 9.01 -5.85
C SER A 70 20.87 9.06 -4.35
N ALA A 71 21.47 7.99 -3.84
CA ALA A 71 21.88 7.88 -2.44
C ALA A 71 22.92 8.94 -2.00
N ASP A 72 23.64 9.52 -2.96
CA ASP A 72 24.71 10.49 -2.75
C ASP A 72 24.26 11.95 -2.95
N SER A 73 23.05 12.16 -3.46
CA SER A 73 22.49 13.51 -3.63
C SER A 73 21.68 13.91 -2.40
N PRO A 74 21.91 15.11 -1.83
CA PRO A 74 21.09 15.61 -0.74
C PRO A 74 19.61 15.68 -1.15
N LEU A 75 18.74 15.13 -0.31
CA LEU A 75 17.29 15.33 -0.44
C LEU A 75 16.93 16.78 -0.14
N ALA A 76 16.02 17.36 -0.92
CA ALA A 76 15.43 18.65 -0.57
C ALA A 76 14.76 18.55 0.82
N PRO A 77 14.79 19.59 1.67
CA PRO A 77 14.35 19.51 3.07
C PRO A 77 12.91 19.01 3.28
N THR A 78 12.04 19.19 2.28
CA THR A 78 10.63 18.80 2.28
C THR A 78 10.35 17.60 1.37
N ALA A 79 11.38 16.90 0.91
CA ALA A 79 11.22 15.77 0.01
C ALA A 79 10.51 14.61 0.71
N VAL A 80 9.35 14.25 0.18
CA VAL A 80 8.63 13.06 0.58
C VAL A 80 9.26 11.85 -0.11
N VAL A 81 9.63 10.83 0.66
CA VAL A 81 10.30 9.64 0.16
C VAL A 81 9.39 8.43 0.30
N GLU A 82 9.20 7.69 -0.79
CA GLU A 82 8.49 6.43 -0.83
C GLU A 82 9.43 5.25 -1.07
N ILE A 83 9.06 4.10 -0.50
CA ILE A 83 9.67 2.81 -0.81
C ILE A 83 8.61 1.72 -0.78
N ASP A 84 8.75 0.73 -1.65
CA ASP A 84 7.90 -0.46 -1.58
C ASP A 84 8.60 -1.57 -0.80
N ARG A 85 7.86 -2.24 0.08
CA ARG A 85 8.33 -3.38 0.88
C ARG A 85 7.27 -4.46 0.91
N LYS A 86 7.72 -5.71 0.98
CA LYS A 86 6.85 -6.85 1.32
C LYS A 86 6.99 -7.12 2.81
N ALA A 87 5.87 -7.12 3.54
CA ALA A 87 5.88 -7.51 4.94
C ALA A 87 6.20 -9.01 5.08
N THR A 88 7.00 -9.35 6.09
CA THR A 88 7.34 -10.73 6.43
C THR A 88 6.12 -11.48 6.97
N LYS A 89 6.31 -12.78 7.26
CA LYS A 89 5.31 -13.61 7.94
C LYS A 89 4.91 -13.09 9.33
N ASP A 90 5.77 -12.27 9.94
CA ASP A 90 5.56 -11.68 11.26
C ASP A 90 5.00 -10.25 11.17
N GLY A 91 4.69 -9.77 9.96
CA GLY A 91 4.13 -8.43 9.76
C GLY A 91 5.16 -7.31 9.92
N VAL A 92 6.44 -7.60 9.64
CA VAL A 92 7.56 -6.67 9.77
C VAL A 92 8.10 -6.30 8.37
N VAL A 93 8.58 -5.07 8.21
CA VAL A 93 9.36 -4.64 7.04
C VAL A 93 10.74 -4.14 7.47
N SER A 94 11.75 -4.35 6.64
CA SER A 94 13.11 -3.87 6.89
C SER A 94 13.39 -2.59 6.11
N LEU A 95 13.81 -1.54 6.84
CA LEU A 95 14.28 -0.27 6.32
C LEU A 95 15.79 -0.16 6.55
N GLY A 96 16.57 -0.69 5.60
CA GLY A 96 17.99 -0.91 5.84
C GLY A 96 18.18 -1.91 6.98
N ARG A 97 18.80 -1.48 8.08
CA ARG A 97 19.00 -2.28 9.30
C ARG A 97 17.88 -2.13 10.34
N THR A 98 16.90 -1.26 10.08
CA THR A 98 15.83 -0.95 11.04
C THR A 98 14.57 -1.78 10.74
N PRO A 99 14.17 -2.73 11.62
CA PRO A 99 12.90 -3.43 11.47
C PRO A 99 11.74 -2.53 11.93
N VAL A 100 10.62 -2.61 11.21
CA VAL A 100 9.40 -1.87 11.54
C VAL A 100 8.20 -2.81 11.56
N ALA A 101 7.54 -2.90 12.71
CA ALA A 101 6.34 -3.70 12.88
C ALA A 101 5.11 -2.98 12.26
N LEU A 102 4.57 -3.58 11.21
CA LEU A 102 3.36 -3.08 10.55
C LEU A 102 2.09 -3.66 11.17
N GLY A 103 2.13 -4.93 11.59
CA GLY A 103 0.99 -5.62 12.20
C GLY A 103 0.56 -6.87 11.43
N ARG A 104 -0.31 -7.67 12.06
CA ARG A 104 -0.77 -8.96 11.53
C ARG A 104 -1.63 -8.81 10.26
N ASP A 105 -2.38 -7.72 10.17
CA ASP A 105 -3.21 -7.34 9.04
C ASP A 105 -2.41 -7.10 7.76
N LEU A 106 -1.10 -6.86 7.87
CA LEU A 106 -0.22 -6.61 6.73
C LEU A 106 0.73 -7.77 6.38
N ILE A 107 0.65 -8.91 7.08
CA ILE A 107 1.48 -10.09 6.82
C ILE A 107 1.46 -10.48 5.33
N GLY A 108 2.65 -10.60 4.73
CA GLY A 108 2.83 -11.03 3.35
C GLY A 108 2.39 -10.03 2.27
N LYS A 109 1.81 -8.88 2.65
CA LYS A 109 1.33 -7.85 1.71
C LYS A 109 2.47 -6.98 1.21
N ASN A 110 2.34 -6.48 -0.02
CA ASN A 110 3.22 -5.45 -0.57
C ASN A 110 2.65 -4.09 -0.19
N VAL A 111 3.45 -3.25 0.46
CA VAL A 111 3.05 -1.93 0.95
C VAL A 111 4.00 -0.88 0.40
N THR A 112 3.47 0.32 0.20
CA THR A 112 4.28 1.53 -0.01
C THR A 112 4.41 2.23 1.34
N LEU A 113 5.64 2.53 1.74
CA LEU A 113 5.94 3.29 2.95
C LEU A 113 6.35 4.68 2.49
N ARG A 114 5.52 5.67 2.77
CA ARG A 114 5.76 7.08 2.46
C ARG A 114 6.22 7.79 3.71
N MET A 115 7.41 8.37 3.69
CA MET A 115 7.94 9.18 4.78
C MET A 115 7.89 10.66 4.40
N ASP A 116 7.16 11.42 5.21
CA ASP A 116 6.95 12.85 5.07
C ASP A 116 7.18 13.50 6.44
N GLY A 117 8.20 14.36 6.53
CA GLY A 117 8.67 14.89 7.80
C GLY A 117 8.99 13.77 8.80
N SER A 118 8.44 13.86 10.02
CA SER A 118 8.60 12.88 11.11
C SER A 118 7.62 11.71 11.06
N ILE A 119 6.79 11.61 10.02
CA ILE A 119 5.71 10.63 9.91
C ILE A 119 6.00 9.64 8.77
N MET A 120 5.69 8.37 9.01
CA MET A 120 5.65 7.32 8.00
C MET A 120 4.23 6.81 7.82
N TYR A 121 3.71 6.96 6.62
CA TYR A 121 2.43 6.44 6.17
C TYR A 121 2.61 5.08 5.50
N VAL A 122 1.79 4.11 5.90
CA VAL A 122 1.74 2.78 5.31
C VAL A 122 0.55 2.74 4.37
N ILE A 123 0.83 2.53 3.08
CA ILE A 123 -0.17 2.49 2.02
C ILE A 123 -0.25 1.06 1.49
N HIS A 124 -1.46 0.52 1.42
CA HIS A 124 -1.74 -0.78 0.85
C HIS A 124 -2.93 -0.69 -0.09
N ALA A 125 -2.81 -1.25 -1.30
CA ALA A 125 -3.85 -1.20 -2.33
C ALA A 125 -4.40 0.22 -2.59
N GLY A 126 -3.52 1.23 -2.55
CA GLY A 126 -3.89 2.64 -2.78
C GLY A 126 -4.61 3.32 -1.61
N LEU A 127 -4.65 2.71 -0.42
CA LEU A 127 -5.30 3.27 0.77
C LEU A 127 -4.28 3.46 1.90
N LEU A 128 -4.42 4.56 2.65
CA LEU A 128 -3.64 4.81 3.86
C LEU A 128 -4.12 3.91 5.00
N VAL A 129 -3.42 2.83 5.28
CA VAL A 129 -3.83 1.83 6.27
C VAL A 129 -3.23 2.06 7.66
N LYS A 130 -2.10 2.78 7.75
CA LYS A 130 -1.46 3.08 9.05
C LYS A 130 -0.63 4.35 9.01
N THR A 131 -0.50 4.99 10.16
CA THR A 131 0.41 6.11 10.40
C THR A 131 1.32 5.74 11.56
N LEU A 132 2.63 5.93 11.39
CA LEU A 132 3.68 5.58 12.34
C LEU A 132 4.70 6.73 12.43
N PRO A 133 5.48 6.86 13.52
CA PRO A 133 6.67 7.69 13.51
C PRO A 133 7.64 7.22 12.43
N ALA A 134 8.27 8.15 11.71
CA ALA A 134 9.28 7.82 10.71
C ALA A 134 10.56 7.35 11.41
N PRO A 135 10.96 6.08 11.26
CA PRO A 135 12.10 5.54 12.01
C PRO A 135 13.45 5.83 11.33
N ILE A 136 13.42 6.34 10.09
CA ILE A 136 14.62 6.71 9.33
C ILE A 136 14.69 8.25 9.23
N PRO A 137 15.78 8.87 9.74
CA PRO A 137 16.04 10.28 9.59
C PRO A 137 16.05 10.72 8.12
N HIS A 138 15.64 11.96 7.84
CA HIS A 138 15.45 12.47 6.48
C HIS A 138 16.70 12.28 5.60
N GLU A 139 17.87 12.62 6.13
CA GLU A 139 19.17 12.54 5.44
C GLU A 139 19.60 11.11 5.07
N GLN A 140 18.97 10.08 5.64
CA GLN A 140 19.29 8.68 5.37
C GLN A 140 18.30 8.03 4.39
N ARG A 141 17.18 8.69 4.07
CA ARG A 141 16.10 8.08 3.27
C ARG A 141 16.51 7.80 1.83
N ALA A 142 17.35 8.65 1.25
CA ALA A 142 17.93 8.45 -0.09
C ALA A 142 18.72 7.15 -0.21
N LYS A 143 19.31 6.66 0.90
CA LYS A 143 20.13 5.45 0.93
C LYS A 143 19.31 4.17 1.03
N LEU A 144 17.98 4.28 1.20
CA LEU A 144 17.13 3.11 1.26
C LEU A 144 16.97 2.51 -0.13
N THR A 145 17.12 1.19 -0.22
CA THR A 145 16.96 0.48 -1.49
C THR A 145 15.57 0.71 -2.08
N GLY A 146 15.52 1.24 -3.30
CA GLY A 146 14.28 1.55 -4.01
C GLY A 146 13.58 2.82 -3.53
N ALA A 147 14.30 3.71 -2.82
CA ALA A 147 13.80 5.04 -2.46
C ALA A 147 13.46 5.85 -3.70
N ARG A 148 12.29 6.48 -3.66
CA ARG A 148 11.86 7.44 -4.66
C ARG A 148 11.22 8.68 -4.06
N THR A 149 11.35 9.85 -4.69
CA THR A 149 10.58 11.03 -4.30
C THR A 149 9.14 10.90 -4.78
N SER A 150 8.22 11.53 -4.06
CA SER A 150 6.83 11.66 -4.50
C SER A 150 6.30 13.05 -4.24
N THR A 151 5.54 13.57 -5.21
CA THR A 151 4.73 14.79 -5.08
C THR A 151 3.23 14.50 -5.09
N ALA A 152 2.84 13.24 -5.27
CA ALA A 152 1.43 12.86 -5.30
C ALA A 152 0.77 13.10 -3.93
N PRO A 153 -0.52 13.49 -3.86
CA PRO A 153 -1.22 13.64 -2.60
C PRO A 153 -1.26 12.33 -1.82
N LEU A 154 -1.37 12.41 -0.48
CA LEU A 154 -1.51 11.22 0.35
C LEU A 154 -2.83 10.52 0.00
N PRO A 155 -2.83 9.19 -0.23
CA PRO A 155 -4.07 8.48 -0.50
C PRO A 155 -5.02 8.55 0.71
N PRO A 156 -6.34 8.49 0.47
CA PRO A 156 -7.30 8.52 1.57
C PRO A 156 -7.16 7.28 2.46
N PRO A 157 -7.53 7.36 3.75
CA PRO A 157 -7.67 6.17 4.58
C PRO A 157 -8.78 5.26 4.03
N PRO A 158 -8.78 3.96 4.38
CA PRO A 158 -9.92 3.10 4.08
C PRO A 158 -11.18 3.74 4.67
N SER A 159 -12.27 3.72 3.90
CA SER A 159 -13.56 4.13 4.42
C SER A 159 -13.85 3.31 5.67
N GLN A 160 -14.14 3.97 6.79
CA GLN A 160 -14.54 3.26 8.01
C GLN A 160 -15.70 2.31 7.67
N PRO A 161 -15.72 1.08 8.23
CA PRO A 161 -16.87 0.19 8.12
C PRO A 161 -18.12 0.98 8.47
N ARG A 162 -19.08 1.02 7.56
CA ARG A 162 -20.28 1.83 7.78
C ARG A 162 -21.02 1.24 8.97
N GLN A 163 -21.41 2.07 9.93
CA GLN A 163 -22.15 1.61 11.09
C GLN A 163 -23.59 2.11 11.04
N ALA A 164 -24.50 1.30 11.57
CA ALA A 164 -25.89 1.69 11.78
C ALA A 164 -26.35 1.23 13.16
N ILE A 165 -27.11 2.08 13.85
CA ILE A 165 -27.74 1.72 15.11
C ILE A 165 -29.16 1.25 14.81
N ARG A 166 -29.56 0.09 15.36
CA ARG A 166 -30.91 -0.47 15.17
C ARG A 166 -31.43 -1.00 16.49
N ARG A 167 -32.74 -0.85 16.72
CA ARG A 167 -33.43 -1.52 17.82
C ARG A 167 -33.98 -2.86 17.31
N ILE A 168 -33.72 -3.93 18.05
CA ILE A 168 -34.25 -5.25 17.73
C ILE A 168 -35.74 -5.28 18.11
N GLY A 169 -36.60 -5.66 17.16
CA GLY A 169 -38.03 -5.80 17.38
C GLY A 169 -38.38 -6.94 18.34
N ALA A 170 -39.63 -6.97 18.80
CA ALA A 170 -40.12 -8.02 19.69
C ALA A 170 -40.01 -9.44 19.08
N ASP A 171 -40.01 -9.56 17.75
CA ASP A 171 -39.82 -10.81 17.02
C ASP A 171 -38.35 -11.26 16.89
N GLY A 172 -37.42 -10.51 17.51
CA GLY A 172 -35.98 -10.78 17.46
C GLY A 172 -35.31 -10.38 16.15
N THR A 173 -35.92 -9.48 15.38
CA THR A 173 -35.43 -9.07 14.05
C THR A 173 -35.34 -7.56 13.88
N PHE A 174 -34.61 -7.11 12.87
CA PHE A 174 -34.63 -5.73 12.39
C PHE A 174 -34.26 -5.67 10.90
N SER A 175 -34.46 -4.53 10.25
CA SER A 175 -34.11 -4.33 8.84
C SER A 175 -32.96 -3.34 8.66
N ILE A 176 -32.04 -3.66 7.75
CA ILE A 176 -30.94 -2.80 7.34
C ILE A 176 -30.61 -3.03 5.87
N ALA A 177 -30.37 -1.97 5.10
CA ALA A 177 -30.06 -2.04 3.66
C ALA A 177 -31.02 -2.95 2.86
N ARG A 178 -32.34 -2.89 3.17
CA ARG A 178 -33.41 -3.74 2.59
C ARG A 178 -33.29 -5.24 2.91
N GLN A 179 -32.40 -5.64 3.81
CA GLN A 179 -32.27 -7.01 4.31
C GLN A 179 -32.78 -7.10 5.75
N LYS A 180 -33.67 -8.07 6.00
CA LYS A 180 -34.13 -8.43 7.35
C LYS A 180 -33.08 -9.33 8.01
N LEU A 181 -32.58 -8.93 9.18
CA LEU A 181 -31.63 -9.68 9.98
C LEU A 181 -32.33 -10.24 11.23
N ARG A 182 -31.88 -11.41 11.71
CA ARG A 182 -32.46 -12.12 12.85
C ARG A 182 -31.37 -12.53 13.84
N PRO A 183 -30.95 -11.62 14.74
CA PRO A 183 -30.06 -11.95 15.85
C PRO A 183 -30.72 -12.88 16.89
N GLY A 184 -32.05 -12.81 17.04
CA GLY A 184 -32.82 -13.68 17.92
C GLY A 184 -33.62 -12.93 18.99
N ILE A 185 -34.65 -13.59 19.52
CA ILE A 185 -35.60 -12.99 20.47
C ILE A 185 -34.98 -12.67 21.84
N ALA A 186 -33.89 -13.35 22.21
CA ALA A 186 -33.13 -13.08 23.43
C ALA A 186 -32.53 -11.66 23.48
N HIS A 187 -32.40 -11.01 22.31
CA HIS A 187 -31.91 -9.64 22.19
C HIS A 187 -33.03 -8.64 21.88
N ALA A 188 -34.30 -9.04 21.96
CA ALA A 188 -35.45 -8.18 21.68
C ALA A 188 -35.43 -6.92 22.55
N GLY A 189 -35.76 -5.78 21.94
CA GLY A 189 -35.77 -4.47 22.59
C GLY A 189 -34.39 -3.84 22.78
N LYS A 190 -33.29 -4.58 22.58
CA LYS A 190 -31.94 -4.02 22.67
C LYS A 190 -31.61 -3.13 21.46
N THR A 191 -30.77 -2.12 21.70
CA THR A 191 -30.18 -1.27 20.67
C THR A 191 -28.81 -1.83 20.32
N VAL A 192 -28.60 -2.17 19.06
CA VAL A 192 -27.37 -2.81 18.57
C VAL A 192 -26.66 -1.95 17.54
N THR A 193 -25.34 -2.08 17.50
CA THR A 193 -24.48 -1.50 16.47
C THR A 193 -24.27 -2.53 15.37
N VAL A 194 -24.60 -2.19 14.14
CA VAL A 194 -24.39 -3.04 12.96
C VAL A 194 -23.20 -2.52 12.18
N ILE A 195 -22.11 -3.28 12.16
CA ILE A 195 -20.97 -3.01 11.27
C ILE A 195 -21.30 -3.60 9.90
N ILE A 196 -21.35 -2.72 8.90
CA ILE A 196 -21.62 -3.05 7.51
C ILE A 196 -20.27 -3.20 6.81
N GLU A 197 -19.86 -4.45 6.62
CA GLU A 197 -18.68 -4.80 5.84
C GLU A 197 -19.07 -5.04 4.38
N GLU A 198 -18.08 -5.35 3.54
CA GLU A 198 -18.29 -5.57 2.11
C GLU A 198 -19.19 -6.78 1.85
N THR A 199 -18.95 -7.88 2.57
CA THR A 199 -19.61 -9.18 2.35
C THR A 199 -20.59 -9.59 3.45
N CYS A 200 -20.60 -8.91 4.61
CA CYS A 200 -21.44 -9.28 5.73
C CYS A 200 -21.86 -8.08 6.60
N PHE A 201 -22.83 -8.34 7.47
CA PHE A 201 -23.24 -7.48 8.56
C PHE A 201 -22.86 -8.16 9.87
N ARG A 202 -22.09 -7.48 10.72
CA ARG A 202 -21.79 -7.93 12.08
C ARG A 202 -22.65 -7.12 13.05
N VAL A 203 -23.35 -7.78 13.95
CA VAL A 203 -24.27 -7.15 14.90
C VAL A 203 -23.65 -7.23 16.28
N LEU A 204 -23.49 -6.07 16.94
CA LEU A 204 -22.87 -5.95 18.25
C LEU A 204 -23.85 -5.38 19.28
N ASP A 205 -23.83 -5.95 20.48
CA ASP A 205 -24.43 -5.39 21.69
C ASP A 205 -23.28 -4.84 22.55
N GLY A 206 -23.08 -3.51 22.50
CA GLY A 206 -21.84 -2.89 22.97
C GLY A 206 -20.65 -3.36 22.12
N ASP A 207 -19.65 -3.97 22.78
CA ASP A 207 -18.45 -4.52 22.14
C ASP A 207 -18.56 -6.02 21.82
N VAL A 208 -19.67 -6.67 22.19
CA VAL A 208 -19.89 -8.11 21.99
C VAL A 208 -20.62 -8.35 20.69
N GLU A 209 -19.99 -9.06 19.76
CA GLU A 209 -20.66 -9.54 18.55
C GLU A 209 -21.67 -10.64 18.89
N ILE A 210 -22.95 -10.40 18.60
CA ILE A 210 -24.05 -11.32 18.89
C ILE A 210 -24.48 -12.13 17.66
N SER A 211 -24.22 -11.63 16.45
CA SER A 211 -24.50 -12.37 15.21
C SER A 211 -23.78 -11.77 14.00
N THR A 212 -23.51 -12.61 13.00
CA THR A 212 -22.99 -12.20 11.69
C THR A 212 -23.85 -12.77 10.57
N HIS A 213 -24.18 -11.94 9.59
CA HIS A 213 -25.05 -12.29 8.48
C HIS A 213 -24.41 -11.94 7.13
N PRO A 214 -24.46 -12.83 6.13
CA PRO A 214 -23.99 -12.50 4.79
C PRO A 214 -24.85 -11.39 4.17
N ARG A 215 -24.20 -10.50 3.43
CA ARG A 215 -24.87 -9.38 2.78
C ARG A 215 -25.38 -9.80 1.40
N LYS A 216 -26.69 -9.62 1.16
CA LYS A 216 -27.32 -9.92 -0.12
C LYS A 216 -27.21 -8.70 -1.04
N GLY A 217 -26.46 -8.83 -2.14
CA GLY A 217 -26.37 -7.84 -3.22
C GLY A 217 -25.31 -6.74 -3.08
N GLY A 218 -24.08 -7.03 -3.54
CA GLY A 218 -23.03 -6.08 -4.00
C GLY A 218 -22.61 -4.90 -3.09
N PRO A 219 -21.65 -4.05 -3.52
CA PRO A 219 -21.20 -2.88 -2.75
C PRO A 219 -22.31 -1.81 -2.54
N VAL A 220 -22.30 -1.06 -1.42
CA VAL A 220 -23.33 -0.03 -1.14
C VAL A 220 -23.09 1.25 -1.94
N THR A 221 -23.99 1.59 -2.87
CA THR A 221 -23.94 2.85 -3.64
C THR A 221 -24.80 3.99 -3.08
N ARG A 222 -25.70 3.77 -2.11
CA ARG A 222 -26.50 4.83 -1.46
C ARG A 222 -26.97 4.44 -0.07
N TYR A 223 -26.99 5.39 0.86
CA TYR A 223 -27.67 5.29 2.17
C TYR A 223 -28.31 6.62 2.51
N ILE A 224 -29.54 6.58 3.05
CA ILE A 224 -30.23 7.74 3.63
C ILE A 224 -30.07 7.60 5.14
N ALA A 225 -29.39 8.56 5.76
CA ALA A 225 -29.41 8.70 7.20
C ALA A 225 -30.75 9.32 7.58
N ASP A 226 -31.62 8.55 8.23
CA ASP A 226 -32.78 9.15 8.89
C ASP A 226 -32.25 10.06 10.00
N SER A 227 -32.43 11.36 9.79
CA SER A 227 -32.29 12.39 10.82
C SER A 227 -33.38 12.18 11.87
N ARG A 228 -32.99 12.31 13.14
CA ARG A 228 -33.86 12.26 14.32
C ARG A 228 -35.17 13.03 14.15
#